data_AF-M8DM80-F1
#
_entry.id   AF-M8DM80-F1
#
_cell.length_a   1.000
_cell.length_b   1.000
_cell.length_c   1.000
_cell.angle_alpha   90.00
_cell.angle_beta   90.00
_cell.angle_gamma   90.00
#
_symmetry.space_group_name_H-M   'P 1'
#
loop_
_entity.id
_entity.type
_entity.pdbx_description
1 polymer ?
#
loop_
_entity_poly.entity_id
_entity_poly.type
_entity_poly.pdbx_seq_one_letter_code
_entity_poly.pdbx_strand_id
1 'polypeptide(L)'
;MGACAVDLTKGHREYNVKYALNDRTGVDALLGDWHRLASRRFERGDYAACDVLIDLATAIKAAKLTARQTEALRLYYVDDLTMEDVGQRMGIGKQRVSRLVITGLNRVAAVYARWNYGEVSRAEQWRRATEEEAKKKITPDMAF
;
A
#
# COMPACT_ATOMS: atom_id res chain seq x y z
N MET A 1 0.19 19.79 -32.41
CA MET A 1 0.34 19.37 -31.01
C MET A 1 0.01 17.89 -30.93
N GLY A 2 1.01 17.04 -30.74
CA GLY A 2 0.81 15.59 -30.70
C GLY A 2 -0.01 15.21 -29.47
N ALA A 3 -1.19 14.64 -29.69
CA ALA A 3 -1.94 13.99 -28.64
C ALA A 3 -1.18 12.71 -28.27
N CYS A 4 -0.27 12.81 -27.30
CA CYS A 4 0.19 11.63 -26.59
C CYS A 4 -1.05 11.05 -25.90
N ALA A 5 -1.60 9.97 -26.46
CA ALA A 5 -2.62 9.18 -25.78
C ALA A 5 -1.98 8.61 -24.50
N VAL A 6 -2.09 9.37 -23.41
CA VAL A 6 -1.71 8.89 -22.09
C VAL A 6 -2.69 7.77 -21.79
N ASP A 7 -2.19 6.54 -21.82
CA ASP A 7 -2.97 5.36 -21.47
C ASP A 7 -3.28 5.42 -19.97
N LEU A 8 -4.44 6.00 -19.66
CA LEU A 8 -4.96 6.18 -18.30
C LEU A 8 -5.12 4.83 -17.57
N THR A 9 -5.30 3.73 -18.31
CA THR A 9 -5.51 2.39 -17.74
C THR A 9 -4.20 1.71 -17.32
N LYS A 10 -3.07 2.13 -17.90
CA LYS A 10 -1.75 1.58 -17.59
C LYS A 10 -1.32 1.88 -16.16
N GLY A 11 -1.49 3.14 -15.72
CA GLY A 11 -1.13 3.56 -14.35
C GLY A 11 -1.93 2.81 -13.28
N HIS A 12 -3.22 2.57 -13.54
CA HIS A 12 -4.09 1.75 -12.69
C HIS A 12 -3.57 0.32 -12.52
N ARG A 13 -3.23 -0.34 -13.63
CA ARG A 13 -2.66 -1.70 -13.60
C ARG A 13 -1.32 -1.73 -12.88
N GLU A 14 -0.46 -0.75 -13.11
CA GLU A 14 0.84 -0.65 -12.46
C GLU A 14 0.72 -0.49 -10.94
N TYR A 15 -0.19 0.36 -10.46
CA TYR A 15 -0.41 0.52 -9.03
C TYR A 15 -1.10 -0.70 -8.40
N ASN A 16 -2.03 -1.35 -9.11
CA ASN A 16 -2.67 -2.60 -8.67
C ASN A 16 -1.63 -3.71 -8.47
N VAL A 17 -0.73 -3.87 -9.44
CA VAL A 17 0.37 -4.82 -9.32
C VAL A 17 1.31 -4.40 -8.20
N LYS A 18 1.77 -3.15 -8.19
CA LYS A 18 2.78 -2.68 -7.25
C LYS A 18 2.38 -2.85 -5.78
N TYR A 19 1.14 -2.54 -5.45
CA TYR A 19 0.69 -2.59 -4.07
C TYR A 19 -0.03 -3.91 -3.72
N ALA A 20 -0.65 -4.63 -4.65
CA ALA A 20 -1.40 -5.85 -4.34
C ALA A 20 -2.32 -5.67 -3.11
N LEU A 21 -3.33 -4.80 -3.27
CA LEU A 21 -4.14 -4.22 -2.19
C LEU A 21 -5.02 -5.23 -1.44
N ASN A 22 -5.09 -6.48 -1.92
CA ASN A 22 -5.77 -7.58 -1.24
C ASN A 22 -5.06 -8.06 0.03
N ASP A 23 -3.78 -7.71 0.23
CA ASP A 23 -3.00 -8.11 1.39
C ASP A 23 -2.65 -6.91 2.30
N ARG A 24 -2.50 -7.19 3.60
CA ARG A 24 -2.07 -6.23 4.62
C ARG A 24 -0.78 -5.52 4.22
N THR A 25 0.20 -6.28 3.72
CA THR A 25 1.50 -5.72 3.33
C THR A 25 1.38 -4.76 2.16
N GLY A 26 0.37 -4.94 1.32
CA GLY A 26 0.06 -4.03 0.22
C GLY A 26 -0.50 -2.70 0.69
N VAL A 27 -1.51 -2.77 1.57
CA VAL A 27 -2.11 -1.59 2.20
C VAL A 27 -1.08 -0.81 3.02
N ASP A 28 -0.21 -1.51 3.75
CA ASP A 28 0.90 -0.95 4.52
C ASP A 28 1.84 -0.11 3.64
N ALA A 29 2.28 -0.66 2.51
CA ALA A 29 3.10 0.09 1.55
C ALA A 29 2.35 1.26 0.91
N LEU A 30 1.07 1.09 0.58
CA LEU A 30 0.29 2.17 0.00
C LEU A 30 0.16 3.36 0.96
N LEU A 31 -0.12 3.09 2.24
CA LEU A 31 -0.20 4.13 3.28
C LEU A 31 1.17 4.75 3.57
N GLY A 32 2.26 3.98 3.55
CA GLY A 32 3.62 4.52 3.68
C GLY A 32 4.01 5.44 2.51
N ASP A 33 3.53 5.16 1.30
CA ASP A 33 3.75 5.99 0.12
C ASP A 33 2.74 7.15 -0.02
N TRP A 34 1.86 7.37 0.97
CA TRP A 34 0.75 8.32 0.87
C TRP A 34 1.20 9.75 0.53
N HIS A 35 2.18 10.30 1.25
CA HIS A 35 2.71 11.65 0.99
C HIS A 35 3.30 11.78 -0.42
N ARG A 36 3.98 10.73 -0.89
CA ARG A 36 4.56 10.69 -2.24
C ARG A 36 3.46 10.68 -3.31
N LEU A 37 2.42 9.86 -3.14
CA LEU A 37 1.29 9.80 -4.07
C LEU A 37 0.48 11.10 -4.07
N ALA A 38 0.26 11.69 -2.90
CA ALA A 38 -0.44 12.97 -2.75
C ALA A 38 0.30 14.10 -3.48
N SER A 39 1.64 14.12 -3.41
CA SER A 39 2.47 15.11 -4.12
C SER A 39 2.45 14.87 -5.63
N ARG A 40 2.58 13.62 -6.08
CA ARG A 40 2.55 13.24 -7.51
C ARG A 40 1.28 13.66 -8.23
N ARG A 41 0.13 13.64 -7.55
CA ARG A 41 -1.15 14.13 -8.09
C ARG A 41 -1.01 15.56 -8.62
N PHE A 42 -0.37 16.43 -7.87
CA PHE A 42 -0.26 17.85 -8.21
C PHE A 42 0.90 18.14 -9.15
N GLU A 43 2.05 17.50 -8.95
CA GLU A 43 3.26 17.78 -9.72
C GLU A 43 3.20 17.26 -11.15
N ARG A 44 2.56 16.10 -11.37
CA ARG A 44 2.57 15.40 -12.66
C ARG A 44 1.19 15.21 -13.28
N GLY A 45 0.11 15.61 -12.59
CA GLY A 45 -1.25 15.31 -13.02
C GLY A 45 -1.52 13.81 -13.12
N ASP A 46 -0.90 13.01 -12.23
CA ASP A 46 -1.06 11.56 -12.22
C ASP A 46 -2.47 11.18 -11.75
N TYR A 47 -3.41 11.04 -12.69
CA TYR A 47 -4.79 10.64 -12.42
C TYR A 47 -4.90 9.24 -11.82
N ALA A 48 -3.98 8.32 -12.16
CA ALA A 48 -3.99 7.00 -11.56
C ALA A 48 -3.63 7.05 -10.06
N ALA A 49 -2.74 7.97 -9.66
CA ALA A 49 -2.49 8.23 -8.23
C ALA A 49 -3.72 8.82 -7.52
N CYS A 50 -4.52 9.66 -8.19
CA CYS A 50 -5.80 10.14 -7.64
C CYS A 50 -6.74 8.97 -7.33
N ASP A 51 -6.94 8.09 -8.30
CA ASP A 51 -7.91 7.01 -8.19
C ASP A 51 -7.53 6.03 -7.08
N VAL A 52 -6.26 5.65 -6.99
CA VAL A 52 -5.76 4.79 -5.90
C VAL A 52 -5.96 5.44 -4.52
N LEU A 53 -5.76 6.76 -4.40
CA LEU A 53 -5.99 7.47 -3.15
C LEU A 53 -7.49 7.58 -2.82
N ILE A 54 -8.36 7.74 -3.82
CA ILE A 54 -9.81 7.75 -3.66
C ILE A 54 -10.30 6.36 -3.21
N ASP A 55 -9.80 5.31 -3.84
CA ASP A 55 -10.09 3.91 -3.47
C ASP A 55 -9.63 3.64 -2.03
N LEU A 56 -8.44 4.10 -1.65
CA LEU A 56 -7.94 3.96 -0.27
C LEU A 56 -8.81 4.69 0.74
N ALA A 57 -9.19 5.94 0.45
CA ALA A 57 -10.08 6.70 1.31
C ALA A 57 -11.44 6.01 1.47
N THR A 58 -11.97 5.43 0.40
CA THR A 58 -13.23 4.67 0.41
C THR A 58 -13.08 3.36 1.19
N ALA A 59 -11.97 2.65 1.02
CA ALA A 59 -11.68 1.41 1.74
C ALA A 59 -11.53 1.65 3.24
N ILE A 60 -10.85 2.72 3.67
CA ILE A 60 -10.72 3.12 5.08
C ILE A 60 -12.09 3.42 5.70
N LYS A 61 -12.96 4.15 4.98
CA LYS A 61 -14.33 4.43 5.43
C LYS A 61 -15.16 3.14 5.56
N ALA A 62 -15.05 2.24 4.59
CA ALA A 62 -15.76 0.97 4.58
C ALA A 62 -15.23 -0.04 5.62
N ALA A 63 -13.96 0.08 6.03
CA ALA A 63 -13.31 -0.82 6.99
C ALA A 63 -13.86 -0.72 8.43
N LYS A 64 -14.71 0.28 8.72
CA LYS A 64 -15.33 0.52 10.04
C LYS A 64 -14.31 0.43 11.18
N LEU A 65 -13.21 1.16 11.02
CA LEU A 65 -12.15 1.23 12.01
C LEU A 65 -12.68 1.86 13.30
N THR A 66 -12.18 1.38 14.44
CA THR A 66 -12.49 2.02 15.72
C THR A 66 -11.76 3.35 15.82
N ALA A 67 -12.24 4.28 16.65
CA ALA A 67 -11.59 5.57 16.85
C ALA A 67 -10.10 5.41 17.22
N ARG A 68 -9.76 4.43 18.06
CA ARG A 68 -8.37 4.12 18.44
C ARG A 68 -7.53 3.57 17.30
N GLN A 69 -8.11 2.78 16.39
CA GLN A 69 -7.39 2.29 15.20
C GLN A 69 -7.12 3.43 14.23
N THR A 70 -8.14 4.27 13.99
CA THR A 70 -8.03 5.46 13.13
C THR A 70 -6.97 6.42 13.66
N GLU A 71 -6.98 6.69 14.97
CA GLU A 71 -5.99 7.53 15.64
C GLU A 71 -4.57 6.97 15.47
N ALA A 72 -4.38 5.67 15.76
CA ALA A 72 -3.06 5.04 15.62
C ALA A 72 -2.53 5.08 14.19
N LEU A 73 -3.38 4.83 13.19
CA LEU A 73 -3.00 4.90 11.77
C LEU A 73 -2.67 6.34 11.35
N ARG A 74 -3.46 7.32 11.78
CA ARG A 74 -3.21 8.75 11.47
C ARG A 74 -1.86 9.17 12.03
N LEU A 75 -1.61 8.90 13.31
CA LEU A 75 -0.36 9.30 13.97
C LEU A 75 0.86 8.62 13.33
N TYR A 76 0.75 7.35 12.94
CA TYR A 76 1.85 6.60 12.35
C TYR A 76 2.14 7.00 10.88
N TYR A 77 1.12 7.14 10.04
CA TYR A 77 1.29 7.34 8.60
C TYR A 77 1.17 8.79 8.12
N VAL A 78 0.40 9.63 8.82
CA VAL A 78 0.17 11.03 8.41
C VAL A 78 1.09 11.96 9.17
N ASP A 79 1.24 11.73 10.47
CA ASP A 79 2.12 12.54 11.32
C ASP A 79 3.56 11.95 11.38
N ASP A 80 3.84 10.88 10.63
CA ASP A 80 5.15 10.20 10.51
C ASP A 80 5.82 9.86 11.85
N LEU A 81 5.03 9.55 12.88
CA LEU A 81 5.52 9.20 14.21
C LEU A 81 5.96 7.74 14.29
N THR A 82 6.99 7.46 15.09
CA THR A 82 7.36 6.07 15.41
C THR A 82 6.29 5.41 16.28
N MET A 83 6.20 4.07 16.28
CA MET A 83 5.25 3.35 17.14
C MET A 83 5.42 3.66 18.64
N GLU A 84 6.63 4.05 19.06
CA GLU A 84 6.93 4.47 20.42
C GLU A 84 6.32 5.83 20.72
N ASP A 85 6.51 6.80 19.83
CA ASP A 85 5.93 8.15 19.96
C ASP A 85 4.40 8.12 19.89
N VAL A 86 3.84 7.30 18.99
CA VAL A 86 2.39 7.05 18.93
C VAL A 86 1.90 6.48 20.26
N GLY A 87 2.65 5.55 20.85
CA GLY A 87 2.31 4.95 22.14
C GLY A 87 2.29 5.98 23.27
N GLN A 88 3.33 6.80 23.35
CA GLN A 88 3.41 7.91 24.30
C GLN A 88 2.23 8.87 24.14
N ARG A 89 1.92 9.27 22.89
CA ARG A 89 0.82 10.19 22.60
C ARG A 89 -0.56 9.62 22.91
N MET A 90 -0.75 8.32 22.72
CA MET A 90 -2.01 7.63 22.98
C MET A 90 -2.14 7.11 24.43
N GLY A 91 -1.08 7.20 25.24
CA GLY A 91 -1.01 6.66 26.60
C GLY A 91 -1.01 5.13 26.66
N ILE A 92 -0.45 4.44 25.66
CA ILE A 92 -0.42 2.97 25.56
C ILE A 92 0.97 2.46 25.16
N GLY A 93 1.28 1.20 25.49
CA GLY A 93 2.55 0.59 25.09
C GLY A 93 2.68 0.35 23.58
N LYS A 94 3.93 0.37 23.08
CA LYS A 94 4.31 0.11 21.67
C LYS A 94 3.64 -1.15 21.08
N GLN A 95 3.60 -2.25 21.83
CA GLN A 95 2.99 -3.50 21.39
C GLN A 95 1.49 -3.34 21.14
N ARG A 96 0.81 -2.50 21.93
CA ARG A 96 -0.62 -2.22 21.76
C ARG A 96 -0.87 -1.34 20.55
N VAL A 97 -0.01 -0.35 20.29
CA VAL A 97 -0.02 0.43 19.04
C VAL A 97 0.16 -0.47 17.82
N SER A 98 1.18 -1.34 17.84
CA SER A 98 1.44 -2.28 16.76
C SER A 98 0.21 -3.14 16.45
N ARG A 99 -0.46 -3.68 17.47
CA ARG A 99 -1.72 -4.42 17.30
C ARG A 99 -2.85 -3.57 16.70
N LEU A 100 -2.99 -2.31 17.11
CA LEU A 100 -4.00 -1.39 16.56
C LEU A 100 -3.75 -1.12 15.06
N VAL A 101 -2.49 -0.83 14.70
CA VAL A 101 -2.08 -0.60 13.31
C VAL A 101 -2.30 -1.85 12.46
N ILE A 102 -1.79 -3.02 12.89
CA ILE A 102 -1.95 -4.29 12.18
C ILE A 102 -3.43 -4.64 11.99
N THR A 103 -4.24 -4.51 13.05
CA THR A 103 -5.67 -4.81 12.96
C THR A 103 -6.39 -3.84 12.01
N GLY A 104 -6.01 -2.56 12.03
CA GLY A 104 -6.55 -1.57 11.10
C GLY A 104 -6.21 -1.89 9.65
N LEU A 105 -4.95 -2.21 9.36
CA LEU A 105 -4.49 -2.60 8.03
C LEU A 105 -5.21 -3.86 7.52
N ASN A 106 -5.39 -4.88 8.38
CA ASN A 106 -6.13 -6.09 8.01
C ASN A 106 -7.60 -5.80 7.66
N ARG A 107 -8.25 -4.86 8.36
CA ARG A 107 -9.63 -4.47 8.06
C ARG A 107 -9.74 -3.75 6.73
N VAL A 108 -8.77 -2.89 6.42
CA VAL A 108 -8.70 -2.20 5.11
C VAL A 108 -8.42 -3.20 3.99
N ALA A 109 -7.47 -4.10 4.17
CA ALA A 109 -7.17 -5.17 3.21
C ALA A 109 -8.39 -6.08 2.98
N ALA A 110 -9.15 -6.40 4.02
CA ALA A 110 -10.38 -7.19 3.90
C ALA A 110 -11.45 -6.49 3.05
N VAL A 111 -11.49 -5.15 3.02
CA VAL A 111 -12.38 -4.42 2.10
C VAL A 111 -11.92 -4.59 0.65
N TYR A 112 -10.64 -4.39 0.38
CA TYR A 112 -10.07 -4.60 -0.96
C TYR A 112 -10.24 -6.04 -1.46
N ALA A 113 -10.05 -7.01 -0.57
CA ALA A 113 -10.29 -8.42 -0.89
C ALA A 113 -11.76 -8.67 -1.27
N ARG A 114 -12.73 -8.05 -0.57
CA ARG A 114 -14.16 -8.15 -0.92
C ARG A 114 -14.50 -7.49 -2.24
N TRP A 115 -13.78 -6.43 -2.62
CA TRP A 115 -13.92 -5.77 -3.92
C TRP A 115 -13.27 -6.57 -5.07
N ASN A 116 -12.73 -7.76 -4.77
CA ASN A 116 -12.02 -8.62 -5.72
C ASN A 116 -10.90 -7.89 -6.45
N TYR A 117 -10.18 -7.01 -5.74
CA TYR A 117 -9.13 -6.18 -6.31
C TYR A 117 -7.86 -7.02 -6.60
N GLY A 118 -7.83 -7.68 -7.77
CA GLY A 118 -6.67 -8.36 -8.37
C GLY A 118 -6.21 -9.63 -7.64
N GLU A 119 -6.23 -10.78 -8.32
CA GLU A 119 -5.92 -12.13 -7.79
C GLU A 119 -4.47 -12.37 -7.33
N VAL A 120 -3.65 -11.35 -7.12
CA VAL A 120 -2.22 -11.51 -6.80
C VAL A 120 -1.87 -10.82 -5.48
N SER A 121 -1.29 -11.56 -4.52
CA SER A 121 -0.82 -10.99 -3.25
C SER A 121 0.62 -10.48 -3.33
N ARG A 122 0.97 -9.44 -2.56
CA ARG A 122 2.35 -8.89 -2.52
C ARG A 122 3.38 -9.93 -2.10
N ALA A 123 3.04 -10.82 -1.17
CA ALA A 123 3.87 -11.94 -0.73
C ALA A 123 4.15 -12.95 -1.85
N GLU A 124 3.22 -13.16 -2.77
CA GLU A 124 3.41 -13.98 -3.95
C GLU A 124 4.30 -13.30 -4.99
N GLN A 125 4.17 -11.99 -5.18
CA GLN A 125 5.07 -11.23 -6.06
C GLN A 125 6.51 -11.24 -5.55
N TRP A 126 6.71 -11.08 -4.23
CA TRP A 126 8.03 -11.13 -3.62
C TRP A 126 8.69 -12.50 -3.81
N ARG A 127 7.93 -13.59 -3.64
CA ARG A 127 8.41 -14.95 -3.91
C ARG A 127 8.83 -15.12 -5.37
N ARG A 128 7.99 -14.70 -6.33
CA ARG A 128 8.32 -14.75 -7.76
C ARG A 128 9.56 -13.94 -8.10
N ALA A 129 9.70 -12.73 -7.53
CA ALA A 129 10.87 -11.89 -7.72
C ALA A 129 12.14 -12.55 -7.16
N THR A 130 12.08 -13.14 -5.96
CA THR A 130 13.22 -13.87 -5.39
C THR A 130 13.58 -15.13 -6.19
N GLU A 131 12.60 -15.85 -6.73
CA GLU A 131 12.82 -17.01 -7.60
C GLU A 131 13.43 -16.63 -8.96
N GLU A 132 13.00 -15.51 -9.54
CA GLU A 132 13.58 -14.95 -10.77
C GLU A 132 15.03 -14.49 -10.56
N GLU A 133 15.31 -13.80 -9.46
CA GLU A 133 16.68 -13.42 -9.09
C GLU A 133 17.57 -14.63 -8.81
N ALA A 134 17.03 -15.67 -8.16
CA ALA A 134 17.74 -16.93 -7.94
C ALA A 134 18.04 -17.65 -9.26
N LYS A 135 17.08 -17.71 -10.21
CA LYS A 135 17.31 -18.27 -11.55
C LYS A 135 18.40 -17.53 -12.31
N LYS A 136 18.41 -16.19 -12.28
CA LYS A 136 19.48 -15.37 -12.90
C LYS A 136 20.86 -15.64 -12.31
N LYS A 137 20.94 -15.97 -11.01
CA LYS A 137 22.20 -16.32 -10.34
C LYS A 137 22.67 -17.77 -10.57
N ILE A 138 21.79 -18.66 -11.06
CA ILE A 138 22.12 -20.06 -11.39
C ILE A 138 22.54 -20.22 -12.86
N THR A 139 22.21 -19.26 -13.72
CA THR A 139 22.66 -19.20 -15.13
C THR A 139 23.94 -18.39 -15.42
N PRO A 140 25.00 -18.32 -14.58
CA PRO A 140 26.26 -17.74 -15.00
C PRO A 140 27.29 -18.85 -15.32
N ASP A 141 27.02 -19.75 -16.27
CA ASP A 141 28.08 -20.46 -17.03
C ASP A 141 27.56 -21.45 -18.10
N MET A 142 26.83 -20.98 -19.12
CA MET A 142 26.72 -21.74 -20.39
C MET A 142 26.79 -20.80 -21.59
N ALA A 143 27.90 -20.08 -21.67
CA ALA A 143 28.38 -19.46 -22.90
C ALA A 143 29.86 -19.85 -23.07
N PHE A 144 30.08 -21.05 -23.60
CA PHE A 144 31.30 -21.43 -24.33
C PHE A 144 30.95 -21.51 -25.81
#